data_AF-A0A9P0TQ89-F1
#
_entry.id   AF-A0A9P0TQ89-F1
#
_cell.length_a   1.000
_cell.length_b   1.000
_cell.length_c   1.000
_cell.angle_alpha   90.00
_cell.angle_beta   90.00
_cell.angle_gamma   90.00
#
_symmetry.space_group_name_H-M   'P 1'
#
loop_
_entity.id
_entity.type
_entity.pdbx_description
1 polymer ?
#
loop_
_entity_poly.entity_id
_entity_poly.type
_entity_poly.pdbx_seq_one_letter_code
_entity_poly.pdbx_strand_id
1 'polypeptide(L)'
;MISAQLRTKANDFLNSRKNANNLADIIQLFEAETENFTSVLLAIEVIFTELLKRGDLVQVVVPLKPADQSPEAQYKKWLNECYETALTHALQCVKKGKITSRLQALVTLCKLMQAEGNYPLEPMNGFCFPSVRLKNIFNVLLDSEIPMSAPITRFQEFTEYRDLQQFGLKVLTTLAYRKSPTHVFIQNYLELLDKLLALEIPTEVKKAKGKEDDKEDKVLCSSNGKQFQFSPVSCKRYANRCWGFACQWSLCEDPKTHRRALMLLVERLMGLLNKPQLATDMLCDSLDAGGPISMLGLQGVLELVRHHNISYPDIYDRLYAMFEPEMFATRYKKRLMHMADIFLSSTHLPESLVAAFAKRISRLALVASPDDARSLLQIVANLLLRHPALKRMICSEDSPAIMSNDPYVMEETGASRSRALGSSLWEVRALCRHWAPEVTSAATRVLASHDARESPLSLAPPEDNEQFEAELKKRFKTIEINFIRPDGMCIPSGDRLMTYWDLTA
;
A
#
# COMPACT_ATOMS: atom_id res chain seq x y z
N MET A 1 -25.63 -20.92 -22.02
CA MET A 1 -25.65 -21.95 -23.08
C MET A 1 -24.32 -22.05 -23.81
N ILE A 2 -23.72 -20.94 -24.24
CA ILE A 2 -22.42 -20.91 -24.94
C ILE A 2 -21.27 -21.55 -24.13
N SER A 3 -21.21 -21.32 -22.81
CA SER A 3 -20.16 -21.86 -21.94
C SER A 3 -20.15 -23.40 -21.83
N ALA A 4 -21.32 -24.04 -21.82
CA ALA A 4 -21.43 -25.49 -21.76
C ALA A 4 -20.99 -26.11 -23.11
N GLN A 5 -21.42 -25.52 -24.22
CA GLN A 5 -21.03 -25.96 -25.57
C GLN A 5 -19.51 -25.86 -25.79
N LEU A 6 -18.87 -24.79 -25.32
CA LEU A 6 -17.41 -24.63 -25.42
C LEU A 6 -16.65 -25.67 -24.60
N ARG A 7 -17.16 -26.04 -23.42
CA ARG A 7 -16.56 -27.11 -22.61
C ARG A 7 -16.69 -28.48 -23.29
N THR A 8 -17.84 -28.76 -23.92
CA THR A 8 -18.01 -30.00 -24.68
C THR A 8 -17.06 -30.05 -25.86
N LYS A 9 -16.97 -28.97 -26.66
CA LYS A 9 -16.01 -28.86 -27.77
C LYS A 9 -14.56 -29.05 -27.33
N ALA A 10 -14.18 -28.48 -26.18
CA ALA A 10 -12.85 -28.64 -25.59
C ALA A 10 -12.56 -30.10 -25.19
N ASN A 11 -13.51 -30.76 -24.52
CA ASN A 11 -13.36 -32.16 -24.14
C ASN A 11 -13.32 -33.09 -25.36
N ASP A 12 -14.15 -32.83 -26.37
CA ASP A 12 -14.18 -33.61 -27.61
C ASP A 12 -12.85 -33.52 -28.37
N PHE A 13 -12.19 -32.35 -28.34
CA PHE A 13 -10.84 -32.18 -28.88
C PHE A 13 -9.79 -32.94 -28.05
N LEU A 14 -9.83 -32.84 -26.73
CA LEU A 14 -8.89 -33.54 -25.84
C LEU A 14 -8.99 -35.07 -25.91
N ASN A 15 -10.17 -35.60 -26.25
CA ASN A 15 -10.43 -37.04 -26.36
C ASN A 15 -10.09 -37.63 -27.73
N SER A 16 -10.17 -36.86 -28.82
CA SER A 16 -9.99 -37.38 -30.18
C SER A 16 -9.33 -36.36 -31.12
N ARG A 17 -8.22 -36.78 -31.75
CA ARG A 17 -7.52 -35.99 -32.79
C ARG A 17 -8.38 -35.69 -34.01
N LYS A 18 -9.47 -36.45 -34.24
CA LYS A 18 -10.41 -36.20 -35.34
C LYS A 18 -11.18 -34.89 -35.18
N ASN A 19 -11.23 -34.35 -33.97
CA ASN A 19 -11.96 -33.12 -33.64
C ASN A 19 -11.04 -31.88 -33.64
N ALA A 20 -9.92 -31.90 -34.36
CA ALA A 20 -8.97 -30.78 -34.42
C ALA A 20 -9.62 -29.45 -34.85
N ASN A 21 -10.65 -29.50 -35.70
CA ASN A 21 -11.41 -28.33 -36.14
C ASN A 21 -12.08 -27.58 -34.97
N ASN A 22 -12.44 -28.28 -33.87
CA ASN A 22 -13.04 -27.63 -32.71
C ASN A 22 -12.09 -26.61 -32.06
N LEU A 23 -10.78 -26.82 -32.11
CA LEU A 23 -9.80 -25.85 -31.60
C LEU A 23 -9.76 -24.59 -32.48
N ALA A 24 -9.77 -24.78 -33.81
CA ALA A 24 -9.81 -23.67 -34.75
C ALA A 24 -11.11 -22.85 -34.59
N ASP A 25 -12.26 -23.50 -34.44
CA ASP A 25 -13.53 -22.83 -34.15
C ASP A 25 -13.45 -22.00 -32.86
N ILE A 26 -12.85 -22.54 -31.79
CA ILE A 26 -12.72 -21.85 -30.50
C ILE A 26 -11.83 -20.61 -30.64
N ILE A 27 -10.76 -20.70 -31.42
CA ILE A 27 -9.85 -19.56 -31.67
C ILE A 27 -10.56 -18.50 -32.52
N GLN A 28 -11.31 -18.89 -33.56
CA GLN A 28 -12.10 -17.95 -34.37
C GLN A 28 -13.13 -17.17 -33.56
N LEU A 29 -13.63 -17.71 -32.44
CA LEU A 29 -14.53 -16.96 -31.56
C LEU A 29 -13.88 -15.74 -30.89
N PHE A 30 -12.55 -15.61 -30.89
CA PHE A 30 -11.87 -14.37 -30.49
C PHE A 30 -11.98 -13.25 -31.53
N GLU A 31 -12.19 -13.60 -32.80
CA GLU A 31 -12.36 -12.65 -33.91
C GLU A 31 -13.80 -12.13 -34.00
N ALA A 32 -14.76 -12.83 -33.39
CA ALA A 32 -16.13 -12.36 -33.27
C ALA A 32 -16.19 -11.10 -32.39
N GLU A 33 -16.95 -10.08 -32.83
CA GLU A 33 -17.21 -8.83 -32.08
C GLU A 33 -18.09 -9.07 -30.84
N THR A 34 -17.62 -9.91 -29.91
CA THR A 34 -18.30 -10.17 -28.65
C THR A 34 -17.47 -9.62 -27.51
N GLU A 35 -18.07 -8.82 -26.64
CA GLU A 35 -17.31 -8.16 -25.56
C GLU A 35 -16.97 -9.11 -24.38
N ASN A 36 -17.51 -10.34 -24.40
CA ASN A 36 -17.44 -11.34 -23.32
C ASN A 36 -16.68 -12.60 -23.74
N PHE A 37 -15.35 -12.55 -23.63
CA PHE A 37 -14.46 -13.68 -23.96
C PHE A 37 -14.21 -14.67 -22.81
N THR A 38 -14.84 -14.49 -21.63
CA THR A 38 -14.51 -15.26 -20.41
C THR A 38 -14.63 -16.77 -20.58
N SER A 39 -15.69 -17.24 -21.22
CA SER A 39 -15.89 -18.68 -21.47
C SER A 39 -14.91 -19.26 -22.48
N VAL A 40 -14.50 -18.47 -23.47
CA VAL A 40 -13.54 -18.89 -24.49
C VAL A 40 -12.14 -19.00 -23.88
N LEU A 41 -11.74 -18.01 -23.08
CA LEU A 41 -10.48 -17.99 -22.35
C LEU A 41 -10.34 -19.19 -21.39
N LEU A 42 -11.41 -19.54 -20.65
CA LEU A 42 -11.42 -20.71 -19.79
C LEU A 42 -11.31 -22.02 -20.58
N ALA A 43 -11.93 -22.12 -21.77
CA ALA A 43 -11.80 -23.29 -22.61
C ALA A 43 -10.36 -23.45 -23.14
N ILE A 44 -9.73 -22.35 -23.58
CA ILE A 44 -8.32 -22.31 -23.99
C ILE A 44 -7.39 -22.70 -22.84
N GLU A 45 -7.64 -22.18 -21.63
CA GLU A 45 -6.87 -22.53 -20.42
C GLU A 45 -6.89 -24.05 -20.21
N VAL A 46 -8.07 -24.68 -20.24
CA VAL A 46 -8.19 -26.14 -20.04
C VAL A 46 -7.51 -26.93 -21.16
N ILE A 47 -7.71 -26.55 -22.43
CA ILE A 47 -7.13 -27.27 -23.57
C ILE A 47 -5.60 -27.25 -23.50
N PHE A 48 -5.00 -26.07 -23.41
CA PHE A 48 -3.54 -25.96 -23.50
C PHE A 48 -2.83 -26.39 -22.23
N THR A 49 -3.43 -26.26 -21.04
CA THR A 49 -2.85 -26.84 -19.82
C THR A 49 -2.78 -28.37 -19.91
N GLU A 50 -3.80 -29.04 -20.46
CA GLU A 50 -3.78 -30.48 -20.67
C GLU A 50 -2.82 -30.90 -21.79
N LEU A 51 -2.75 -30.17 -22.91
CA LEU A 51 -1.79 -30.45 -23.98
C LEU A 51 -0.33 -30.31 -23.50
N LEU A 52 -0.04 -29.31 -22.66
CA LEU A 52 1.28 -29.11 -22.06
C LEU A 52 1.64 -30.25 -21.11
N LYS A 53 0.71 -30.68 -20.23
CA LYS A 53 0.89 -31.84 -19.34
C LYS A 53 1.18 -33.14 -20.10
N ARG A 54 0.52 -33.35 -21.24
CA ARG A 54 0.73 -34.53 -22.11
C ARG A 54 2.04 -34.49 -22.89
N GLY A 55 2.66 -33.32 -23.01
CA GLY A 55 3.87 -33.12 -23.82
C GLY A 55 3.61 -33.11 -25.33
N ASP A 56 2.36 -32.95 -25.75
CA ASP A 56 1.97 -32.97 -27.18
C ASP A 56 2.58 -31.79 -27.96
N LEU A 57 2.88 -30.68 -27.26
CA LEU A 57 3.45 -29.44 -27.80
C LEU A 57 4.99 -29.43 -27.82
N VAL A 58 5.65 -30.44 -27.23
CA VAL A 58 7.12 -30.51 -27.14
C VAL A 58 7.71 -30.77 -28.52
N GLN A 59 8.52 -29.82 -28.99
CA GLN A 59 9.32 -29.95 -30.19
C GLN A 59 10.78 -30.19 -29.79
N VAL A 60 11.30 -31.37 -30.12
CA VAL A 60 12.73 -31.65 -29.97
C VAL A 60 13.43 -31.08 -31.21
N VAL A 61 13.83 -29.82 -31.14
CA VAL A 61 14.65 -29.20 -32.18
C VAL A 61 16.09 -29.66 -31.96
N VAL A 62 16.57 -30.59 -32.79
CA VAL A 62 18.00 -31.00 -32.79
C VAL A 62 18.77 -30.03 -33.70
N PRO A 63 19.77 -29.28 -33.20
CA PRO A 63 20.57 -28.39 -34.03
C PRO A 63 21.22 -29.17 -35.20
N LEU A 64 21.26 -28.57 -36.39
CA LEU A 64 21.91 -29.07 -37.62
C LEU A 64 21.21 -30.24 -38.36
N LYS A 65 20.02 -30.69 -37.94
CA LYS A 65 19.18 -31.60 -38.74
C LYS A 65 18.10 -30.81 -39.52
N PRO A 66 17.78 -31.20 -40.78
CA PRO A 66 16.66 -30.62 -41.51
C PRO A 66 15.37 -30.85 -40.72
N ALA A 67 14.47 -29.86 -40.75
CA ALA A 67 13.21 -29.95 -40.02
C ALA A 67 12.42 -31.19 -40.49
N ASP A 68 12.10 -32.09 -39.57
CA ASP A 68 11.27 -33.26 -39.87
C ASP A 68 9.94 -32.78 -40.48
N GLN A 69 9.64 -33.23 -41.70
CA GLN A 69 8.39 -32.94 -42.41
C GLN A 69 7.33 -34.02 -42.19
N SER A 70 7.52 -34.89 -41.18
CA SER A 70 6.55 -35.93 -40.87
C SER A 70 5.17 -35.33 -40.54
N PRO A 71 4.07 -36.04 -40.81
CA PRO A 71 2.73 -35.53 -40.52
C PRO A 71 2.54 -35.22 -39.03
N GLU A 72 3.22 -35.93 -38.13
CA GLU A 72 3.23 -35.65 -36.70
C GLU A 72 3.99 -34.35 -36.36
N ALA A 73 5.11 -34.09 -37.01
CA ALA A 73 5.86 -32.84 -36.84
C ALA A 73 5.07 -31.64 -37.37
N GLN A 74 4.35 -31.79 -38.49
CA GLN A 74 3.47 -30.75 -39.02
C GLN A 74 2.29 -30.47 -38.08
N TYR A 75 1.67 -31.52 -37.51
CA TYR A 75 0.59 -31.36 -36.53
C TYR A 75 1.07 -30.63 -35.26
N LYS A 76 2.26 -30.97 -34.75
CA LYS A 76 2.87 -30.27 -33.61
C LYS A 76 3.20 -28.80 -33.91
N LYS A 77 3.65 -28.49 -35.12
CA LYS A 77 3.87 -27.10 -35.57
C LYS A 77 2.56 -26.32 -35.58
N TRP A 78 1.52 -26.89 -36.19
CA TRP A 78 0.19 -26.29 -36.21
C TRP A 78 -0.36 -26.07 -34.78
N LEU A 79 -0.21 -27.04 -33.87
CA LEU A 79 -0.63 -26.86 -32.48
C LEU A 79 0.13 -25.73 -31.77
N ASN A 80 1.43 -25.59 -32.00
CA ASN A 80 2.22 -24.47 -31.47
C ASN A 80 1.80 -23.13 -32.08
N GLU A 81 1.49 -23.07 -33.38
CA GLU A 81 0.93 -21.88 -34.01
C GLU A 81 -0.44 -21.51 -33.41
N CYS A 82 -1.34 -22.48 -33.22
CA CYS A 82 -2.61 -22.27 -32.53
C CYS A 82 -2.45 -21.79 -31.09
N TYR A 83 -1.41 -22.25 -30.41
CA TYR A 83 -1.10 -21.81 -29.05
C TYR A 83 -0.58 -20.37 -29.03
N GLU A 84 0.32 -20.00 -29.95
CA GLU A 84 0.78 -18.63 -30.10
C GLU A 84 -0.37 -17.68 -30.45
N THR A 85 -1.24 -18.05 -31.40
CA THR A 85 -2.40 -17.22 -31.75
C THR A 85 -3.34 -17.05 -30.55
N ALA A 86 -3.64 -18.12 -29.82
CA ALA A 86 -4.43 -18.05 -28.59
C ALA A 86 -3.83 -17.08 -27.55
N LEU A 87 -2.52 -17.12 -27.33
CA LEU A 87 -1.83 -16.21 -26.42
C LEU A 87 -1.89 -14.75 -26.91
N THR A 88 -1.70 -14.50 -28.20
CA THR A 88 -1.81 -13.14 -28.75
C THR A 88 -3.22 -12.57 -28.61
N HIS A 89 -4.26 -13.37 -28.85
CA HIS A 89 -5.64 -12.96 -28.62
C HIS A 89 -5.93 -12.70 -27.14
N ALA A 90 -5.46 -13.57 -26.24
CA ALA A 90 -5.62 -13.34 -24.80
C ALA A 90 -4.92 -12.04 -24.35
N LEU A 91 -3.73 -11.73 -24.87
CA LEU A 91 -3.04 -10.45 -24.62
C LEU A 91 -3.85 -9.25 -25.14
N GLN A 92 -4.47 -9.37 -26.33
CA GLN A 92 -5.36 -8.33 -26.86
C GLN A 92 -6.63 -8.16 -26.01
N CYS A 93 -7.20 -9.24 -25.48
CA CYS A 93 -8.35 -9.20 -24.57
C CYS A 93 -8.04 -8.44 -23.28
N VAL A 94 -6.82 -8.51 -22.75
CA VAL A 94 -6.40 -7.71 -21.58
C VAL A 94 -6.42 -6.20 -21.88
N LYS A 95 -6.18 -5.79 -23.13
CA LYS A 95 -6.26 -4.38 -23.56
C LYS A 95 -7.68 -3.92 -23.86
N LYS A 96 -8.41 -4.66 -24.70
CA LYS A 96 -9.66 -4.21 -25.32
C LYS A 96 -10.94 -4.77 -24.69
N GLY A 97 -10.84 -5.80 -23.85
CA GLY A 97 -12.01 -6.47 -23.27
C GLY A 97 -12.74 -5.64 -22.20
N LYS A 98 -13.95 -6.09 -21.84
CA LYS A 98 -14.62 -5.68 -20.60
C LYS A 98 -13.79 -6.03 -19.36
N ILE A 99 -14.05 -5.37 -18.24
CA ILE A 99 -13.31 -5.59 -16.98
C ILE A 99 -13.22 -7.08 -16.62
N THR A 100 -14.33 -7.81 -16.67
CA THR A 100 -14.37 -9.25 -16.34
C THR A 100 -13.54 -10.11 -17.30
N SER A 101 -13.57 -9.82 -18.60
CA SER A 101 -12.76 -10.55 -19.59
C SER A 101 -11.29 -10.16 -19.51
N ARG A 102 -10.94 -8.91 -19.20
CA ARG A 102 -9.55 -8.48 -18.94
C ARG A 102 -8.92 -9.22 -17.75
N LEU A 103 -9.66 -9.29 -16.63
CA LEU A 103 -9.21 -9.99 -15.43
C LEU A 103 -9.03 -11.49 -15.70
N GLN A 104 -10.01 -12.13 -16.36
CA GLN A 104 -9.92 -13.55 -16.69
C GLN A 104 -8.78 -13.82 -17.68
N ALA A 105 -8.59 -12.98 -18.70
CA ALA A 105 -7.51 -13.13 -19.68
C ALA A 105 -6.14 -13.11 -19.00
N LEU A 106 -5.93 -12.18 -18.07
CA LEU A 106 -4.69 -12.11 -17.30
C LEU A 106 -4.44 -13.38 -16.48
N VAL A 107 -5.47 -13.88 -15.77
CA VAL A 107 -5.37 -15.14 -15.01
C VAL A 107 -5.04 -16.32 -15.93
N THR A 108 -5.69 -16.41 -17.09
CA THR A 108 -5.43 -17.48 -18.05
C THR A 108 -4.00 -17.43 -18.59
N LEU A 109 -3.48 -16.24 -18.92
CA LEU A 109 -2.10 -16.05 -19.36
C LEU A 109 -1.09 -16.47 -18.29
N CYS A 110 -1.33 -16.12 -17.03
CA CYS A 110 -0.45 -16.48 -15.91
C CYS A 110 -0.46 -18.00 -15.64
N LYS A 111 -1.62 -18.65 -15.75
CA LYS A 111 -1.73 -20.11 -15.60
C LYS A 111 -1.12 -20.88 -16.77
N LEU A 112 -1.26 -20.38 -18.00
CA LEU A 112 -0.59 -20.96 -19.16
C LEU A 112 0.93 -20.82 -19.05
N MET A 113 1.41 -19.65 -18.61
CA MET A 113 2.82 -19.44 -18.28
C MET A 113 3.30 -20.39 -17.16
N GLN A 114 2.49 -20.60 -16.12
CA GLN A 114 2.80 -21.59 -15.07
C GLN A 114 2.90 -23.00 -15.64
N ALA A 115 1.97 -23.39 -16.51
CA ALA A 115 1.98 -24.69 -17.17
C ALA A 115 3.23 -24.87 -18.06
N GLU A 116 3.63 -23.85 -18.82
CA GLU A 116 4.88 -23.85 -19.60
C GLU A 116 6.12 -23.98 -18.71
N GLY A 117 6.14 -23.36 -17.53
CA GLY A 117 7.24 -23.48 -16.59
C GLY A 117 7.37 -24.89 -15.99
N ASN A 118 6.23 -25.55 -15.76
CA ASN A 118 6.20 -26.93 -15.25
C ASN A 118 6.52 -27.95 -16.35
N TYR A 119 6.04 -27.71 -17.57
CA TYR A 119 6.19 -28.56 -18.76
C TYR A 119 6.80 -27.75 -19.91
N PRO A 120 8.14 -27.62 -19.96
CA PRO A 120 8.78 -26.77 -20.96
C PRO A 120 8.63 -27.37 -22.37
N LEU A 121 8.40 -26.49 -23.35
CA LEU A 121 8.29 -26.85 -24.77
C LEU A 121 9.59 -27.43 -25.35
N GLU A 122 10.72 -27.09 -24.74
CA GLU A 122 12.04 -27.62 -25.05
C GLU A 122 12.61 -28.37 -23.83
N PRO A 123 13.20 -29.56 -24.02
CA PRO A 123 13.80 -30.31 -22.92
C PRO A 123 15.06 -29.58 -22.40
N MET A 124 14.90 -28.84 -21.30
CA MET A 124 16.00 -28.12 -20.66
C MET A 124 16.51 -28.86 -19.42
N ASN A 125 17.84 -28.90 -19.28
CA ASN A 125 18.49 -29.54 -18.13
C ASN A 125 18.43 -28.71 -16.84
N GLY A 126 17.74 -27.55 -16.81
CA GLY A 126 17.61 -26.69 -15.63
C GLY A 126 16.17 -26.30 -15.27
N PHE A 127 16.02 -25.45 -14.25
CA PHE A 127 14.76 -24.77 -13.93
C PHE A 127 14.41 -23.77 -15.05
N CYS A 128 13.24 -23.92 -15.65
CA CYS A 128 12.79 -23.04 -16.74
C CYS A 128 11.70 -22.10 -16.23
N PHE A 129 11.93 -20.80 -16.32
CA PHE A 129 10.90 -19.79 -16.12
C PHE A 129 10.62 -19.09 -17.45
N PRO A 130 9.38 -19.07 -17.96
CA PRO A 130 9.03 -18.43 -19.24
C PRO A 130 9.11 -16.89 -19.21
N SER A 131 10.32 -16.34 -19.16
CA SER A 131 10.55 -14.88 -19.02
C SER A 131 10.05 -14.08 -20.23
N VAL A 132 10.00 -14.70 -21.41
CA VAL A 132 9.47 -14.07 -22.64
C VAL A 132 7.97 -13.85 -22.52
N ARG A 133 7.22 -14.85 -22.03
CA ARG A 133 5.77 -14.73 -21.78
C ARG A 133 5.49 -13.65 -20.74
N LEU A 134 6.26 -13.65 -19.64
CA LEU A 134 6.12 -12.62 -18.61
C LEU A 134 6.38 -11.22 -19.17
N LYS A 135 7.39 -11.06 -20.03
CA LYS A 135 7.68 -9.80 -20.72
C LYS A 135 6.50 -9.33 -21.58
N ASN A 136 5.85 -10.24 -22.30
CA ASN A 136 4.66 -9.92 -23.10
C ASN A 136 3.49 -9.47 -22.22
N ILE A 137 3.26 -10.16 -21.09
CA ILE A 137 2.23 -9.76 -20.11
C ILE A 137 2.55 -8.36 -19.55
N PHE A 138 3.80 -8.10 -19.15
CA PHE A 138 4.19 -6.79 -18.62
C PHE A 138 4.10 -5.68 -19.67
N ASN A 139 4.41 -5.94 -20.94
CA ASN A 139 4.18 -4.97 -22.02
C ASN A 139 2.71 -4.57 -22.16
N VAL A 140 1.78 -5.48 -21.85
CA VAL A 140 0.34 -5.19 -21.87
C VAL A 140 -0.11 -4.47 -20.61
N LEU A 141 0.41 -4.86 -19.44
CA LEU A 141 0.10 -4.18 -18.16
C LEU A 141 0.70 -2.78 -18.09
N LEU A 142 1.83 -2.55 -18.75
CA LEU A 142 2.52 -1.26 -18.85
C LEU A 142 2.12 -0.52 -20.13
N ASP A 143 0.82 -0.49 -20.40
CA ASP A 143 0.27 0.29 -21.50
C ASP A 143 0.40 1.80 -21.20
N SER A 144 0.61 2.59 -22.26
CA SER A 144 0.87 4.03 -22.15
C SER A 144 -0.41 4.87 -22.18
N GLU A 145 -1.54 4.29 -22.57
CA GLU A 145 -2.81 4.98 -22.79
C GLU A 145 -3.87 4.54 -21.77
N ILE A 146 -3.92 3.25 -21.46
CA ILE A 146 -4.98 2.66 -20.64
C ILE A 146 -4.49 2.46 -19.19
N PRO A 147 -5.22 2.96 -18.17
CA PRO A 147 -4.92 2.62 -16.78
C PRO A 147 -5.21 1.13 -16.53
N MET A 148 -4.22 0.43 -15.99
CA MET A 148 -4.22 -1.03 -15.78
C MET A 148 -4.35 -1.41 -14.30
N SER A 149 -4.87 -0.52 -13.45
CA SER A 149 -4.95 -0.74 -12.00
C SER A 149 -5.70 -2.03 -11.62
N ALA A 150 -6.89 -2.28 -12.18
CA ALA A 150 -7.66 -3.49 -11.87
C ALA A 150 -6.99 -4.80 -12.32
N PRO A 151 -6.42 -4.91 -13.55
CA PRO A 151 -5.56 -6.04 -13.90
C PRO A 151 -4.34 -6.21 -12.99
N ILE A 152 -3.65 -5.12 -12.62
CA ILE A 152 -2.46 -5.18 -11.76
C ILE A 152 -2.83 -5.63 -10.33
N THR A 153 -3.96 -5.18 -9.78
CA THR A 153 -4.42 -5.66 -8.47
C THR A 153 -4.78 -7.13 -8.50
N ARG A 154 -5.36 -7.63 -9.60
CA ARG A 154 -5.59 -9.07 -9.78
C ARG A 154 -4.30 -9.87 -9.96
N PHE A 155 -3.28 -9.27 -10.58
CA PHE A 155 -1.95 -9.88 -10.70
C PHE A 155 -1.27 -10.13 -9.35
N GLN A 156 -1.67 -9.40 -8.30
CA GLN A 156 -1.10 -9.52 -6.95
C GLN A 156 -1.14 -10.95 -6.41
N GLU A 157 -2.16 -11.74 -6.77
CA GLU A 157 -2.27 -13.17 -6.40
C GLU A 157 -1.04 -14.00 -6.83
N PHE A 158 -0.40 -13.61 -7.94
CA PHE A 158 0.79 -14.29 -8.43
C PHE A 158 2.09 -13.69 -7.85
N THR A 159 2.07 -12.44 -7.37
CA THR A 159 3.25 -11.82 -6.75
C THR A 159 3.64 -12.44 -5.41
N GLU A 160 2.78 -13.31 -4.85
CA GLU A 160 3.10 -14.16 -3.70
C GLU A 160 4.17 -15.22 -4.01
N TYR A 161 4.47 -15.51 -5.27
CA TYR A 161 5.45 -16.52 -5.65
C TYR A 161 6.86 -15.92 -5.81
N ARG A 162 7.87 -16.52 -5.16
CA ARG A 162 9.26 -15.98 -5.12
C ARG A 162 9.98 -16.01 -6.47
N ASP A 163 9.71 -17.03 -7.28
CA ASP A 163 10.24 -17.12 -8.65
C ASP A 163 9.69 -16.00 -9.53
N LEU A 164 8.38 -15.74 -9.46
CA LEU A 164 7.76 -14.63 -10.17
C LEU A 164 8.29 -13.29 -9.67
N GLN A 165 8.52 -13.11 -8.37
CA GLN A 165 9.15 -11.90 -7.84
C GLN A 165 10.53 -11.67 -8.46
N GLN A 166 11.40 -12.68 -8.46
CA GLN A 166 12.77 -12.56 -8.97
C GLN A 166 12.80 -12.32 -10.49
N PHE A 167 12.09 -13.13 -11.28
CA PHE A 167 12.06 -13.00 -12.74
C PHE A 167 11.24 -11.79 -13.19
N GLY A 168 10.17 -11.46 -12.46
CA GLY A 168 9.37 -10.25 -12.68
C GLY A 168 10.19 -8.98 -12.52
N LEU A 169 10.92 -8.83 -11.41
CA LEU A 169 11.83 -7.70 -11.23
C LEU A 169 12.88 -7.63 -12.35
N LYS A 170 13.47 -8.78 -12.73
CA LYS A 170 14.43 -8.84 -13.86
C LYS A 170 13.79 -8.35 -15.16
N VAL A 171 12.62 -8.85 -15.52
CA VAL A 171 11.90 -8.45 -16.75
C VAL A 171 11.51 -6.97 -16.69
N LEU A 172 11.03 -6.49 -15.55
CA LEU A 172 10.65 -5.10 -15.36
C LEU A 172 11.83 -4.14 -15.58
N THR A 173 13.06 -4.50 -15.16
CA THR A 173 14.25 -3.68 -15.45
C THR A 173 14.52 -3.53 -16.95
N THR A 174 14.12 -4.50 -17.78
CA THR A 174 14.31 -4.43 -19.24
C THR A 174 13.29 -3.53 -19.91
N LEU A 175 12.10 -3.34 -19.30
CA LEU A 175 11.01 -2.52 -19.82
C LEU A 175 11.04 -1.08 -19.30
N ALA A 176 11.78 -0.85 -18.21
CA ALA A 176 11.90 0.44 -17.55
C ALA A 176 12.76 1.46 -18.32
N TYR A 177 13.55 1.06 -19.31
CA TYR A 177 14.37 2.02 -20.07
C TYR A 177 13.52 2.80 -21.08
N ARG A 178 12.99 3.96 -20.67
CA ARG A 178 12.27 4.92 -21.53
C ARG A 178 12.69 6.35 -21.19
N LYS A 179 13.01 7.15 -22.21
CA LYS A 179 13.47 8.55 -22.05
C LYS A 179 12.37 9.50 -21.54
N SER A 180 11.14 9.33 -22.01
CA SER A 180 10.00 10.18 -21.65
C SER A 180 8.69 9.36 -21.66
N PRO A 181 8.41 8.58 -20.60
CA PRO A 181 7.17 7.82 -20.52
C PRO A 181 5.95 8.72 -20.33
N THR A 182 4.77 8.24 -20.75
CA THR A 182 3.51 8.93 -20.46
C THR A 182 3.17 8.81 -18.97
N HIS A 183 2.35 9.73 -18.48
CA HIS A 183 1.90 9.72 -17.09
C HIS A 183 1.19 8.40 -16.69
N VAL A 184 0.37 7.85 -17.59
CA VAL A 184 -0.33 6.57 -17.38
C VAL A 184 0.67 5.41 -17.28
N PHE A 185 1.73 5.41 -18.10
CA PHE A 185 2.79 4.41 -18.01
C PHE A 185 3.48 4.47 -16.65
N ILE A 186 3.83 5.66 -16.15
CA ILE A 186 4.49 5.83 -14.84
C ILE A 186 3.60 5.26 -13.73
N GLN A 187 2.29 5.57 -13.74
CA GLN A 187 1.35 5.05 -12.74
C GLN A 187 1.24 3.52 -12.78
N ASN A 188 1.06 2.94 -13.97
CA ASN A 188 1.00 1.49 -14.17
C ASN A 188 2.32 0.82 -13.72
N TYR A 189 3.46 1.44 -14.01
CA TYR A 189 4.79 0.96 -13.63
C TYR A 189 4.98 0.94 -12.12
N LEU A 190 4.68 2.05 -11.43
CA LEU A 190 4.81 2.14 -9.98
C LEU A 190 3.86 1.16 -9.28
N GLU A 191 2.65 0.98 -9.79
CA GLU A 191 1.70 0.01 -9.23
C GLU A 191 2.19 -1.43 -9.40
N LEU A 192 2.71 -1.79 -10.57
CA LEU A 192 3.27 -3.11 -10.79
C LEU A 192 4.52 -3.36 -9.92
N LEU A 193 5.38 -2.36 -9.76
CA LEU A 193 6.56 -2.45 -8.90
C LEU A 193 6.17 -2.61 -7.43
N ASP A 194 5.16 -1.87 -6.95
CA ASP A 194 4.58 -2.03 -5.61
C ASP A 194 4.06 -3.45 -5.38
N LYS A 195 3.29 -4.00 -6.33
CA LYS A 195 2.80 -5.38 -6.21
C LYS A 195 3.93 -6.42 -6.20
N LEU A 196 4.98 -6.24 -7.02
CA LEU A 196 6.13 -7.14 -7.02
C LEU A 196 6.96 -7.07 -5.72
N LEU A 197 6.90 -5.95 -5.00
CA LEU A 197 7.59 -5.74 -3.72
C LEU A 197 6.66 -5.95 -2.52
N ALA A 198 5.45 -6.49 -2.71
CA ALA A 198 4.51 -6.77 -1.64
C ALA A 198 5.08 -7.77 -0.62
N LEU A 199 5.82 -8.78 -1.10
CA LEU A 199 6.62 -9.68 -0.26
C LEU A 199 7.97 -9.07 0.07
N GLU A 200 8.28 -9.00 1.36
CA GLU A 200 9.56 -8.51 1.84
C GLU A 200 10.72 -9.35 1.28
N ILE A 201 11.71 -8.64 0.71
CA ILE A 201 12.96 -9.25 0.26
C ILE A 201 13.91 -9.22 1.46
N PRO A 202 14.40 -10.37 1.96
CA PRO A 202 15.33 -10.41 3.07
C PRO A 202 16.59 -9.59 2.76
N THR A 203 16.87 -8.57 3.56
CA THR A 203 18.05 -7.70 3.42
C THR A 203 19.26 -8.23 4.19
N GLU A 204 19.01 -8.96 5.27
CA GLU A 204 20.03 -9.66 6.05
C GLU A 204 19.98 -11.16 5.79
N VAL A 205 21.15 -11.78 5.59
CA VAL A 205 21.31 -13.22 5.72
C VAL A 205 21.15 -13.53 7.20
N LYS A 206 19.90 -13.73 7.66
CA LYS A 206 19.65 -14.24 9.02
C LYS A 206 20.47 -15.53 9.14
N LYS A 207 21.58 -15.48 9.88
CA LYS A 207 22.27 -16.69 10.34
C LYS A 207 21.23 -17.46 11.14
N ALA A 208 20.82 -18.60 10.60
CA ALA A 208 19.83 -19.49 11.20
C ALA A 208 20.13 -19.71 12.69
N LYS A 209 19.40 -19.01 13.55
CA LYS A 209 19.28 -19.32 14.97
C LYS A 209 17.89 -18.87 15.39
N GLY A 210 17.00 -19.84 15.43
CA GLY A 210 15.61 -19.67 15.85
C GLY A 210 14.68 -20.29 14.81
N LYS A 211 14.10 -21.43 15.18
CA LYS A 211 12.97 -22.05 14.49
C LYS A 211 11.80 -21.05 14.50
N GLU A 212 11.68 -20.23 13.48
CA GLU A 212 10.41 -19.63 13.08
C GLU A 212 9.98 -20.41 11.84
N ASP A 213 8.76 -20.93 11.85
CA ASP A 213 8.19 -21.83 10.85
C ASP A 213 8.62 -21.47 9.42
N ASP A 214 9.57 -22.24 8.86
CA ASP A 214 9.92 -22.23 7.44
C ASP A 214 8.71 -22.74 6.65
N LYS A 215 7.71 -21.87 6.44
CA LYS A 215 6.77 -22.06 5.34
C LYS A 215 7.62 -22.06 4.09
N GLU A 216 7.79 -23.23 3.48
CA GLU A 216 8.45 -23.36 2.18
C GLU A 216 7.93 -22.26 1.26
N ASP A 217 8.86 -21.41 0.77
CA ASP A 217 8.52 -20.30 -0.11
C ASP A 217 7.71 -20.85 -1.30
N LYS A 218 6.50 -20.31 -1.52
CA LYS A 218 5.67 -20.72 -2.64
C LYS A 218 6.39 -20.41 -3.95
N VAL A 219 6.54 -21.41 -4.82
CA VAL A 219 7.10 -21.27 -6.17
C VAL A 219 5.97 -21.49 -7.17
N LEU A 220 5.84 -20.60 -8.17
CA LEU A 220 4.80 -20.70 -9.19
C LEU A 220 5.07 -21.89 -10.12
N CYS A 221 6.29 -21.98 -10.64
CA CYS A 221 6.71 -23.03 -11.56
C CYS A 221 7.54 -24.08 -10.80
N SER A 222 6.98 -25.24 -10.47
CA SER A 222 7.73 -26.37 -9.91
C SER A 222 7.95 -27.41 -11.00
N SER A 223 9.16 -27.45 -11.56
CA SER A 223 9.53 -28.55 -12.46
C SER A 223 9.82 -29.79 -11.63
N ASN A 224 9.16 -30.91 -11.95
CA ASN A 224 9.30 -32.19 -11.25
C ASN A 224 10.79 -32.57 -11.08
N GLY A 225 11.33 -32.35 -9.88
CA GLY A 225 12.69 -32.74 -9.48
C GLY A 225 13.74 -31.62 -9.38
N LYS A 226 13.44 -30.34 -9.70
CA LYS A 226 14.43 -29.24 -9.60
C LYS A 226 13.92 -28.08 -8.75
N GLN A 227 14.61 -27.79 -7.65
CA GLN A 227 14.27 -26.69 -6.75
C GLN A 227 14.77 -25.35 -7.30
N PHE A 228 13.90 -24.34 -7.26
CA PHE A 228 14.23 -22.95 -7.55
C PHE A 228 15.16 -22.40 -6.45
N GLN A 229 16.27 -21.77 -6.84
CA GLN A 229 17.15 -21.08 -5.91
C GLN A 229 16.84 -19.59 -5.90
N PHE A 230 16.21 -19.11 -4.83
CA PHE A 230 15.91 -17.70 -4.64
C PHE A 230 17.19 -16.92 -4.29
N SER A 231 17.47 -15.86 -5.04
CA SER A 231 18.62 -14.98 -4.81
C SER A 231 18.17 -13.59 -4.32
N PRO A 232 18.18 -13.33 -3.00
CA PRO A 232 17.75 -12.03 -2.46
C PRO A 232 18.64 -10.88 -2.95
N VAL A 233 19.93 -11.14 -3.13
CA VAL A 233 20.91 -10.16 -3.67
C VAL A 233 20.54 -9.73 -5.09
N SER A 234 20.12 -10.69 -5.93
CA SER A 234 19.69 -10.40 -7.30
C SER A 234 18.40 -9.59 -7.31
N CYS A 235 17.41 -9.96 -6.49
CA CYS A 235 16.15 -9.22 -6.34
C CYS A 235 16.41 -7.78 -5.88
N LYS A 236 17.26 -7.57 -4.86
CA LYS A 236 17.68 -6.24 -4.41
C LYS A 236 18.32 -5.44 -5.55
N ARG A 237 19.22 -6.05 -6.33
CA ARG A 237 19.86 -5.39 -7.48
C ARG A 237 18.84 -4.99 -8.55
N TYR A 238 17.88 -5.85 -8.88
CA TYR A 238 16.84 -5.55 -9.87
C TYR A 238 15.88 -4.47 -9.37
N ALA A 239 15.45 -4.52 -8.11
CA ALA A 239 14.60 -3.49 -7.50
C ALA A 239 15.26 -2.11 -7.52
N ASN A 240 16.54 -2.02 -7.13
CA ASN A 240 17.31 -0.77 -7.22
C ASN A 240 17.41 -0.25 -8.66
N ARG A 241 17.57 -1.14 -9.64
CA ARG A 241 17.66 -0.74 -11.05
C ARG A 241 16.31 -0.25 -11.58
N CYS A 242 15.21 -0.90 -11.21
CA CYS A 242 13.86 -0.44 -11.51
C CYS A 242 13.62 0.96 -10.95
N TRP A 243 13.91 1.15 -9.66
CA TRP A 243 13.77 2.45 -9.00
C TRP A 243 14.68 3.52 -9.61
N GLY A 244 15.94 3.18 -9.91
CA GLY A 244 16.87 4.11 -10.54
C GLY A 244 16.43 4.60 -11.93
N PHE A 245 15.68 3.79 -12.68
CA PHE A 245 15.04 4.27 -13.91
C PHE A 245 13.82 5.14 -13.62
N ALA A 246 13.00 4.78 -12.63
CA ALA A 246 11.85 5.58 -12.23
C ALA A 246 12.24 6.99 -11.77
N CYS A 247 13.37 7.14 -11.07
CA CYS A 247 13.92 8.43 -10.63
C CYS A 247 14.34 9.36 -11.80
N GLN A 248 14.50 8.84 -13.02
CA GLN A 248 14.81 9.67 -14.20
C GLN A 248 13.57 10.32 -14.79
N TRP A 249 12.38 9.94 -14.32
CA TRP A 249 11.10 10.47 -14.80
C TRP A 249 10.60 11.60 -13.90
N SER A 250 9.64 12.37 -14.39
CA SER A 250 8.99 13.45 -13.66
C SER A 250 7.96 12.93 -12.64
N LEU A 251 8.44 12.25 -11.58
CA LEU A 251 7.58 11.67 -10.55
C LEU A 251 6.82 12.72 -9.72
N CYS A 252 7.34 13.94 -9.63
CA CYS A 252 6.82 15.00 -8.77
C CYS A 252 5.79 15.92 -9.47
N GLU A 253 5.56 15.79 -10.78
CA GLU A 253 4.63 16.66 -11.53
C GLU A 253 3.16 16.44 -11.15
N ASP A 254 2.74 15.19 -10.95
CA ASP A 254 1.36 14.84 -10.58
C ASP A 254 1.26 14.39 -9.11
N PRO A 255 0.35 14.96 -8.31
CA PRO A 255 0.23 14.64 -6.89
C PRO A 255 -0.20 13.19 -6.60
N LYS A 256 -0.86 12.49 -7.53
CA LYS A 256 -1.22 11.07 -7.31
C LYS A 256 0.01 10.18 -7.51
N THR A 257 0.74 10.42 -8.60
CA THR A 257 1.98 9.70 -8.91
C THR A 257 3.05 9.95 -7.85
N HIS A 258 3.22 11.21 -7.42
CA HIS A 258 4.16 11.59 -6.36
C HIS A 258 3.85 10.87 -5.04
N ARG A 259 2.58 10.88 -4.58
CA ARG A 259 2.18 10.15 -3.36
C ARG A 259 2.45 8.65 -3.46
N ARG A 260 2.15 8.03 -4.60
CA ARG A 260 2.38 6.59 -4.80
C ARG A 260 3.88 6.26 -4.83
N ALA A 261 4.69 7.08 -5.48
CA ALA A 261 6.14 6.94 -5.48
C ALA A 261 6.72 7.05 -4.06
N LEU A 262 6.23 8.00 -3.24
CA LEU A 262 6.65 8.14 -1.85
C LEU A 262 6.25 6.95 -0.99
N MET A 263 5.00 6.47 -1.08
CA MET A 263 4.58 5.28 -0.34
C MET A 263 5.45 4.07 -0.69
N LEU A 264 5.70 3.86 -1.98
CA LEU A 264 6.58 2.78 -2.46
C LEU A 264 8.02 2.96 -1.95
N LEU A 265 8.54 4.17 -1.99
CA LEU A 265 9.88 4.49 -1.49
C LEU A 265 10.00 4.14 -0.01
N VAL A 266 9.13 4.73 0.83
CA VAL A 266 9.25 4.68 2.28
C VAL A 266 8.92 3.29 2.84
N GLU A 267 7.89 2.61 2.31
CA GLU A 267 7.44 1.33 2.88
C GLU A 267 8.20 0.12 2.33
N ARG A 268 8.64 0.16 1.08
CA ARG A 268 9.19 -1.03 0.40
C ARG A 268 10.65 -0.88 0.02
N LEU A 269 11.07 0.29 -0.45
CA LEU A 269 12.39 0.45 -1.07
C LEU A 269 13.46 0.90 -0.10
N MET A 270 13.16 1.66 0.96
CA MET A 270 14.19 2.21 1.86
C MET A 270 15.21 1.16 2.35
N GLY A 271 14.76 0.03 2.86
CA GLY A 271 15.65 -1.07 3.29
C GLY A 271 16.40 -1.76 2.15
N LEU A 272 15.94 -1.61 0.90
CA LEU A 272 16.53 -2.21 -0.29
C LEU A 272 17.53 -1.28 -0.99
N LEU A 273 17.54 0.02 -0.73
CA LEU A 273 18.39 0.97 -1.45
C LEU A 273 19.89 0.68 -1.22
N ASN A 274 20.66 0.66 -2.31
CA ASN A 274 22.12 0.56 -2.22
C ASN A 274 22.76 1.90 -1.83
N LYS A 275 22.15 3.02 -2.27
CA LYS A 275 22.60 4.39 -2.01
C LYS A 275 21.40 5.24 -1.54
N PRO A 276 21.02 5.13 -0.26
CA PRO A 276 19.84 5.83 0.28
C PRO A 276 19.96 7.36 0.21
N GLN A 277 21.19 7.88 0.21
CA GLN A 277 21.49 9.31 0.07
C GLN A 277 20.87 9.95 -1.18
N LEU A 278 20.69 9.19 -2.27
CA LEU A 278 20.09 9.70 -3.51
C LEU A 278 18.60 10.03 -3.36
N ALA A 279 17.91 9.43 -2.38
CA ALA A 279 16.51 9.72 -2.13
C ALA A 279 16.29 11.05 -1.39
N THR A 280 17.35 11.63 -0.81
CA THR A 280 17.25 12.84 0.02
C THR A 280 16.67 14.00 -0.76
N ASP A 281 17.12 14.24 -1.99
CA ASP A 281 16.69 15.38 -2.81
C ASP A 281 15.19 15.35 -3.08
N MET A 282 14.69 14.21 -3.57
CA MET A 282 13.25 13.98 -3.80
C MET A 282 12.43 14.10 -2.51
N LEU A 283 12.99 13.68 -1.37
CA LEU A 283 12.31 13.79 -0.07
C LEU A 283 12.27 15.23 0.42
N CYS A 284 13.32 16.03 0.21
CA CYS A 284 13.34 17.46 0.50
C CYS A 284 12.29 18.18 -0.36
N ASP A 285 12.25 17.93 -1.66
CA ASP A 285 11.23 18.50 -2.56
C ASP A 285 9.81 18.10 -2.12
N SER A 286 9.62 16.85 -1.68
CA SER A 286 8.34 16.38 -1.18
C SER A 286 7.91 17.05 0.13
N LEU A 287 8.87 17.43 0.98
CA LEU A 287 8.62 18.17 2.21
C LEU A 287 8.16 19.60 1.91
N ASP A 288 8.78 20.25 0.94
CA ASP A 288 8.45 21.63 0.55
C ASP A 288 7.12 21.73 -0.22
N ALA A 289 6.65 20.63 -0.83
CA ALA A 289 5.36 20.57 -1.52
C ALA A 289 4.13 20.77 -0.61
N GLY A 290 4.26 20.56 0.71
CA GLY A 290 3.18 20.73 1.69
C GLY A 290 2.07 19.66 1.66
N GLY A 291 1.15 19.76 2.61
CA GLY A 291 -0.05 18.91 2.69
C GLY A 291 0.23 17.41 2.94
N PRO A 292 -0.54 16.48 2.34
CA PRO A 292 -0.35 15.04 2.54
C PRO A 292 0.98 14.49 2.01
N ILE A 293 1.58 15.17 1.03
CA ILE A 293 2.85 14.76 0.42
C ILE A 293 4.00 15.01 1.40
N SER A 294 4.02 16.17 2.06
CA SER A 294 5.04 16.48 3.05
C SER A 294 5.01 15.54 4.25
N MET A 295 3.82 15.10 4.69
CA MET A 295 3.70 14.09 5.76
C MET A 295 4.35 12.76 5.39
N LEU A 296 4.19 12.31 4.13
CA LEU A 296 4.85 11.10 3.63
C LEU A 296 6.36 11.32 3.46
N GLY A 297 6.76 12.49 2.95
CA GLY A 297 8.16 12.91 2.82
C GLY A 297 8.90 12.90 4.16
N LEU A 298 8.27 13.41 5.22
CA LEU A 298 8.84 13.45 6.56
C LEU A 298 9.16 12.05 7.08
N GLN A 299 8.34 11.07 6.74
CA GLN A 299 8.62 9.70 7.13
C GLN A 299 9.82 9.13 6.38
N GLY A 300 9.94 9.44 5.09
CA GLY A 300 11.13 9.07 4.35
C GLY A 300 12.37 9.68 4.96
N VAL A 301 12.33 10.97 5.32
CA VAL A 301 13.45 11.64 6.01
C VAL A 301 13.73 11.01 7.38
N LEU A 302 12.71 10.66 8.16
CA LEU A 302 12.88 9.95 9.43
C LEU A 302 13.64 8.63 9.25
N GLU A 303 13.25 7.85 8.25
CA GLU A 303 13.88 6.57 7.96
C GLU A 303 15.35 6.74 7.56
N LEU A 304 15.66 7.78 6.76
CA LEU A 304 17.04 8.16 6.41
C LEU A 304 17.86 8.60 7.62
N VAL A 305 17.28 9.39 8.52
CA VAL A 305 17.95 9.84 9.75
C VAL A 305 18.23 8.65 10.67
N ARG A 306 17.25 7.76 10.85
CA ARG A 306 17.34 6.62 11.78
C ARG A 306 18.26 5.51 11.29
N HIS A 307 18.17 5.12 10.03
CA HIS A 307 18.88 3.95 9.49
C HIS A 307 20.16 4.31 8.74
N HIS A 308 20.25 5.53 8.21
CA HIS A 308 21.36 5.95 7.36
C HIS A 308 22.12 7.16 7.92
N ASN A 309 21.78 7.63 9.14
CA ASN A 309 22.43 8.73 9.84
C ASN A 309 22.59 10.00 8.98
N ILE A 310 21.63 10.26 8.10
CA ILE A 310 21.63 11.48 7.26
C ILE A 310 21.08 12.62 8.11
N SER A 311 21.85 13.69 8.30
CA SER A 311 21.40 14.88 9.02
C SER A 311 20.53 15.75 8.12
N TYR A 312 19.26 15.95 8.50
CA TYR A 312 18.41 16.98 7.91
C TYR A 312 18.36 18.20 8.85
N PRO A 313 18.58 19.43 8.36
CA PRO A 313 18.46 20.65 9.16
C PRO A 313 17.01 20.89 9.62
N ASP A 314 16.81 21.39 10.84
CA ASP A 314 15.51 21.90 11.32
C ASP A 314 14.32 20.93 11.19
N ILE A 315 14.56 19.61 11.34
CA ILE A 315 13.51 18.56 11.30
C ILE A 315 12.35 18.92 12.23
N TYR A 316 12.66 19.40 13.44
CA TYR A 316 11.65 19.70 14.44
C TYR A 316 10.79 20.91 14.09
N ASP A 317 11.34 21.94 13.46
CA ASP A 317 10.54 23.09 13.03
C ASP A 317 9.63 22.70 11.86
N ARG A 318 10.10 21.84 10.95
CA ARG A 318 9.25 21.25 9.90
C ARG A 318 8.15 20.36 10.47
N LEU A 319 8.47 19.49 11.44
CA LEU A 319 7.47 18.68 12.13
C LEU A 319 6.45 19.56 12.87
N TYR A 320 6.91 20.63 13.51
CA TYR A 320 6.06 21.59 14.21
C TYR A 320 5.09 22.27 13.24
N ALA A 321 5.57 22.73 12.08
CA ALA A 321 4.74 23.33 11.04
C ALA A 321 3.69 22.38 10.45
N MET A 322 3.88 21.05 10.49
CA MET A 322 2.87 20.09 10.01
C MET A 322 1.66 19.95 10.95
N PHE A 323 1.78 20.38 12.22
CA PHE A 323 0.69 20.37 13.19
C PHE A 323 -0.21 21.59 12.97
N GLU A 324 -1.00 21.52 11.91
CA GLU A 324 -2.04 22.49 11.55
C GLU A 324 -3.43 21.83 11.52
N PRO A 325 -4.54 22.59 11.60
CA PRO A 325 -5.89 22.03 11.51
C PRO A 325 -6.12 21.21 10.22
N GLU A 326 -5.42 21.54 9.13
CA GLU A 326 -5.48 20.81 7.86
C GLU A 326 -5.05 19.35 7.98
N MET A 327 -4.23 19.01 8.99
CA MET A 327 -3.79 17.65 9.27
C MET A 327 -4.97 16.68 9.42
N PHE A 328 -6.07 17.13 10.04
CA PHE A 328 -7.23 16.26 10.32
C PHE A 328 -7.97 15.80 9.06
N ALA A 329 -7.87 16.56 7.96
CA ALA A 329 -8.45 16.19 6.67
C ALA A 329 -7.65 15.09 5.96
N THR A 330 -6.39 14.87 6.38
CA THR A 330 -5.51 13.90 5.72
C THR A 330 -5.73 12.48 6.24
N ARG A 331 -5.61 11.50 5.34
CA ARG A 331 -5.67 10.07 5.69
C ARG A 331 -4.43 9.60 6.47
N TYR A 332 -3.34 10.39 6.45
CA TYR A 332 -2.06 10.03 7.04
C TYR A 332 -1.85 10.61 8.45
N LYS A 333 -2.85 11.30 9.03
CA LYS A 333 -2.77 11.93 10.35
C LYS A 333 -2.31 10.99 11.47
N LYS A 334 -2.81 9.74 11.51
CA LYS A 334 -2.43 8.75 12.53
C LYS A 334 -0.96 8.36 12.43
N ARG A 335 -0.44 8.27 11.20
CA ARG A 335 0.97 8.01 10.91
C ARG A 335 1.86 9.15 11.38
N LEU A 336 1.45 10.40 11.11
CA LEU A 336 2.15 11.59 11.59
C LEU A 336 2.18 11.64 13.13
N MET A 337 1.05 11.39 13.79
CA MET A 337 0.96 11.33 15.25
C MET A 337 1.90 10.28 15.86
N HIS A 338 1.93 9.08 15.29
CA HIS A 338 2.85 8.01 15.71
C HIS A 338 4.32 8.41 15.53
N MET A 339 4.67 8.99 14.38
CA MET A 339 6.03 9.48 14.13
C MET A 339 6.42 10.60 15.09
N ALA A 340 5.51 11.52 15.40
CA ALA A 340 5.77 12.60 16.34
C ALA A 340 6.08 12.06 17.75
N ASP A 341 5.37 11.03 18.21
CA ASP A 341 5.65 10.40 19.51
C ASP A 341 7.06 9.77 19.54
N ILE A 342 7.49 9.15 18.43
CA ILE A 342 8.85 8.62 18.28
C ILE A 342 9.88 9.74 18.29
N PHE A 343 9.70 10.80 17.49
CA PHE A 343 10.65 11.92 17.41
C PHE A 343 10.80 12.65 18.75
N LEU A 344 9.68 12.86 19.45
CA LEU A 344 9.64 13.54 20.74
C LEU A 344 9.98 12.60 21.91
N SER A 345 10.36 11.35 21.64
CA SER A 345 10.97 10.45 22.64
C SER A 345 12.48 10.64 22.76
N SER A 346 13.10 11.44 21.89
CA SER A 346 14.52 11.74 21.94
C SER A 346 14.92 12.44 23.24
N THR A 347 16.03 12.00 23.84
CA THR A 347 16.54 12.53 25.12
C THR A 347 17.20 13.89 25.01
N HIS A 348 17.64 14.29 23.81
CA HIS A 348 18.45 15.50 23.58
C HIS A 348 17.61 16.72 23.19
N LEU A 349 16.32 16.73 23.48
CA LEU A 349 15.42 17.82 23.12
C LEU A 349 15.45 18.94 24.16
N PRO A 350 15.54 20.22 23.73
CA PRO A 350 15.40 21.33 24.65
C PRO A 350 13.94 21.43 25.13
N GLU A 351 13.77 21.77 26.41
CA GLU A 351 12.46 21.82 27.05
C GLU A 351 11.49 22.80 26.36
N SER A 352 12.01 23.93 25.87
CA SER A 352 11.23 24.95 25.16
C SER A 352 10.57 24.42 23.89
N LEU A 353 11.25 23.52 23.18
CA LEU A 353 10.74 22.89 21.97
C LEU A 353 9.62 21.91 22.32
N VAL A 354 9.82 21.07 23.34
CA VAL A 354 8.78 20.12 23.76
C VAL A 354 7.55 20.84 24.30
N ALA A 355 7.73 21.93 25.04
CA ALA A 355 6.64 22.81 25.49
C ALA A 355 5.82 23.36 24.32
N ALA A 356 6.50 23.78 23.23
CA ALA A 356 5.85 24.27 22.02
C ALA A 356 4.97 23.20 21.37
N PHE A 357 5.49 21.97 21.24
CA PHE A 357 4.70 20.84 20.75
C PHE A 357 3.51 20.53 21.65
N ALA A 358 3.72 20.44 22.97
CA ALA A 358 2.65 20.15 23.93
C ALA A 358 1.52 21.20 23.85
N LYS A 359 1.87 22.49 23.77
CA LYS A 359 0.90 23.58 23.64
C LYS A 359 0.17 23.58 22.29
N ARG A 360 0.89 23.40 21.17
CA ARG A 360 0.30 23.31 19.82
C ARG A 360 -0.66 22.13 19.72
N ILE A 361 -0.24 20.95 20.17
CA ILE A 361 -1.05 19.72 20.17
C ILE A 361 -2.30 19.89 21.05
N SER A 362 -2.17 20.53 22.22
CA SER A 362 -3.31 20.81 23.11
C SER A 362 -4.34 21.75 22.48
N ARG A 363 -3.91 22.78 21.73
CA ARG A 363 -4.82 23.64 20.96
C ARG A 363 -5.51 22.88 19.83
N LEU A 364 -4.77 22.05 19.09
CA LEU A 364 -5.34 21.23 18.03
C LEU A 364 -6.37 20.22 18.56
N ALA A 365 -6.16 19.69 19.77
CA ALA A 365 -7.09 18.76 20.41
C ALA A 365 -8.48 19.39 20.69
N LEU A 366 -8.61 20.72 20.74
CA LEU A 366 -9.92 21.40 20.86
C LEU A 366 -10.76 21.35 19.58
N VAL A 367 -10.10 21.30 18.42
CA VAL A 367 -10.75 21.31 17.09
C VAL A 367 -10.90 19.88 16.55
N ALA A 368 -10.09 18.96 17.05
CA ALA A 368 -10.01 17.58 16.61
C ALA A 368 -11.32 16.79 16.81
N SER A 369 -11.47 15.73 16.01
CA SER A 369 -12.48 14.69 16.27
C SER A 369 -12.19 13.97 17.60
N PRO A 370 -13.17 13.32 18.27
CA PRO A 370 -12.94 12.69 19.57
C PRO A 370 -11.80 11.65 19.56
N ASP A 371 -11.69 10.86 18.50
CA ASP A 371 -10.64 9.85 18.30
C ASP A 371 -9.25 10.49 18.19
N ASP A 372 -9.16 11.56 17.40
CA ASP A 372 -7.91 12.29 17.20
C ASP A 372 -7.53 13.05 18.48
N ALA A 373 -8.49 13.69 19.15
CA ALA A 373 -8.28 14.41 20.41
C ALA A 373 -7.73 13.47 21.49
N ARG A 374 -8.28 12.25 21.62
CA ARG A 374 -7.76 11.22 22.52
C ARG A 374 -6.30 10.87 22.21
N SER A 375 -5.97 10.69 20.94
CA SER A 375 -4.60 10.36 20.50
C SER A 375 -3.61 11.50 20.76
N LEU A 376 -4.02 12.74 20.47
CA LEU A 376 -3.23 13.95 20.74
C LEU A 376 -3.00 14.15 22.25
N LEU A 377 -4.03 13.97 23.08
CA LEU A 377 -3.91 14.05 24.54
C LEU A 377 -2.98 12.96 25.10
N GLN A 378 -2.96 11.76 24.49
CA GLN A 378 -2.02 10.72 24.88
C GLN A 378 -0.57 11.11 24.57
N ILE A 379 -0.31 11.78 23.44
CA ILE A 379 1.01 12.35 23.15
C ILE A 379 1.37 13.38 24.21
N VAL A 380 0.49 14.32 24.53
CA VAL A 380 0.74 15.35 25.56
C VAL A 380 1.05 14.69 26.92
N ALA A 381 0.30 13.67 27.34
CA ALA A 381 0.58 12.91 28.55
C ALA A 381 1.98 12.29 28.51
N ASN A 382 2.34 11.62 27.40
CA ASN A 382 3.66 11.02 27.23
C ASN A 382 4.79 12.06 27.30
N LEU A 383 4.60 13.26 26.73
CA LEU A 383 5.59 14.34 26.80
C LEU A 383 5.80 14.86 28.22
N LEU A 384 4.71 15.05 28.98
CA LEU A 384 4.77 15.51 30.37
C LEU A 384 5.39 14.47 31.30
N LEU A 385 5.18 13.18 31.02
CA LEU A 385 5.83 12.07 31.73
C LEU A 385 7.34 12.03 31.45
N ARG A 386 7.75 12.22 30.19
CA ARG A 386 9.17 12.21 29.78
C ARG A 386 9.93 13.45 30.27
N HIS A 387 9.27 14.61 30.29
CA HIS A 387 9.88 15.90 30.62
C HIS A 387 9.19 16.55 31.83
N PRO A 388 9.62 16.25 33.07
CA PRO A 388 8.94 16.70 34.29
C PRO A 388 8.94 18.23 34.48
N ALA A 389 9.86 18.95 33.84
CA ALA A 389 9.94 20.41 33.93
C ALA A 389 8.71 21.10 33.27
N LEU A 390 8.06 20.43 32.30
CA LEU A 390 6.81 20.89 31.68
C LEU A 390 5.61 20.88 32.66
N LYS A 391 5.72 20.27 33.85
CA LYS A 391 4.68 20.32 34.87
C LYS A 391 4.33 21.75 35.29
N ARG A 392 5.26 22.71 35.12
CA ARG A 392 5.00 24.14 35.30
C ARG A 392 3.83 24.65 34.45
N MET A 393 3.59 24.06 33.29
CA MET A 393 2.48 24.42 32.41
C MET A 393 1.11 23.97 32.95
N ILE A 394 1.07 23.01 33.89
CA ILE A 394 -0.15 22.57 34.57
C ILE A 394 -0.37 23.41 35.84
N CYS A 395 0.67 23.51 36.68
CA CYS A 395 0.66 24.29 37.91
C CYS A 395 1.89 25.19 37.95
N SER A 396 1.69 26.49 37.73
CA SER A 396 2.73 27.50 37.95
C SER A 396 2.55 28.07 39.35
N GLU A 397 3.47 27.77 40.26
CA GLU A 397 3.46 28.32 41.63
C GLU A 397 3.78 29.83 41.66
N ASP A 398 4.48 30.33 40.63
CA ASP A 398 4.97 31.70 40.53
C ASP A 398 4.09 32.64 39.69
N SER A 399 2.95 32.18 39.17
CA SER A 399 2.09 33.02 38.32
C SER A 399 1.17 33.91 39.18
N PRO A 400 1.01 35.21 38.84
CA PRO A 400 -0.03 36.02 39.44
C PRO A 400 -1.41 35.37 39.20
N ALA A 401 -2.31 35.48 40.16
CA ALA A 401 -3.65 34.86 40.11
C ALA A 401 -4.48 35.20 38.85
N ILE A 402 -4.08 36.25 38.11
CA ILE A 402 -4.66 36.67 36.85
C ILE A 402 -3.50 36.89 35.86
N MET A 403 -3.32 35.97 34.91
CA MET A 403 -2.54 36.25 33.70
C MET A 403 -3.40 37.10 32.77
N SER A 404 -2.92 38.30 32.41
CA SER A 404 -3.68 39.22 31.55
C SER A 404 -3.73 38.76 30.09
N ASN A 405 -2.70 38.09 29.59
CA ASN A 405 -2.65 37.51 28.24
C ASN A 405 -1.73 36.27 28.19
N ASP A 406 -2.08 35.28 27.36
CA ASP A 406 -1.25 34.09 27.07
C ASP A 406 -0.05 34.51 26.18
N PRO A 407 1.22 34.29 26.58
CA PRO A 407 2.39 34.65 25.79
C PRO A 407 2.63 33.75 24.57
N TYR A 408 1.92 32.62 24.43
CA TYR A 408 2.13 31.67 23.33
C TYR A 408 1.59 32.17 21.99
N VAL A 409 2.44 32.11 20.96
CA VAL A 409 2.12 32.49 19.57
C VAL A 409 1.91 31.25 18.72
N MET A 410 0.69 31.05 18.22
CA MET A 410 0.36 29.87 17.41
C MET A 410 0.91 29.94 15.98
N GLU A 411 0.95 31.12 15.37
CA GLU A 411 1.36 31.33 13.96
C GLU A 411 2.87 31.19 13.73
N GLU A 412 3.66 31.03 14.79
CA GLU A 412 5.11 30.95 14.69
C GLU A 412 5.52 29.61 14.05
N THR A 413 6.44 29.65 13.08
CA THR A 413 6.93 28.43 12.41
C THR A 413 8.02 27.71 13.20
N GLY A 414 8.77 28.44 14.03
CA GLY A 414 9.84 27.87 14.85
C GLY A 414 9.33 27.47 16.23
N ALA A 415 9.52 26.20 16.62
CA ALA A 415 9.06 25.69 17.90
C ALA A 415 9.67 26.46 19.09
N SER A 416 10.97 26.77 18.99
CA SER A 416 11.72 27.51 20.02
C SER A 416 11.25 28.95 20.23
N ARG A 417 10.66 29.59 19.22
CA ARG A 417 10.22 31.00 19.24
C ARG A 417 8.79 31.20 19.72
N SER A 418 8.02 30.11 19.87
CA SER A 418 6.59 30.14 20.26
C SER A 418 6.33 30.61 21.70
N ARG A 419 7.36 30.72 22.55
CA ARG A 419 7.28 31.11 23.98
C ARG A 419 6.32 30.26 24.84
N ALA A 420 6.16 28.98 24.48
CA ALA A 420 5.21 28.08 25.14
C ALA A 420 5.49 27.82 26.63
N LEU A 421 6.75 27.87 27.09
CA LEU A 421 7.09 27.65 28.51
C LEU A 421 6.48 28.70 29.46
N GLY A 422 6.19 29.91 28.95
CA GLY A 422 5.51 30.95 29.73
C GLY A 422 3.98 30.81 29.75
N SER A 423 3.43 29.84 29.02
CA SER A 423 2.00 29.57 28.89
C SER A 423 1.58 28.36 29.74
N SER A 424 0.28 28.21 29.97
CA SER A 424 -0.30 27.03 30.63
C SER A 424 -1.29 26.21 29.78
N LEU A 425 -1.55 25.00 30.28
CA LEU A 425 -2.44 23.89 29.91
C LEU A 425 -3.96 24.15 29.80
N TRP A 426 -4.47 25.35 29.52
CA TRP A 426 -5.92 25.61 29.66
C TRP A 426 -6.80 24.79 28.71
N GLU A 427 -6.30 24.46 27.54
CA GLU A 427 -7.01 23.69 26.52
C GLU A 427 -7.35 22.28 27.02
N VAL A 428 -6.41 21.63 27.72
CA VAL A 428 -6.62 20.32 28.35
C VAL A 428 -7.70 20.42 29.44
N ARG A 429 -7.68 21.50 30.23
CA ARG A 429 -8.69 21.73 31.27
C ARG A 429 -10.10 21.91 30.69
N ALA A 430 -10.21 22.57 29.54
CA ALA A 430 -11.47 22.70 28.82
C ALA A 430 -11.98 21.33 28.32
N LEU A 431 -11.08 20.48 27.80
CA LEU A 431 -11.40 19.12 27.33
C LEU A 431 -11.85 18.17 28.45
N CYS A 432 -11.64 18.49 29.73
CA CYS A 432 -12.24 17.74 30.84
C CYS A 432 -13.77 17.85 30.89
N ARG A 433 -14.39 18.78 30.15
CA ARG A 433 -15.85 18.93 30.04
C ARG A 433 -16.34 18.55 28.64
N HIS A 434 -15.68 17.59 28.01
CA HIS A 434 -16.05 17.10 26.70
C HIS A 434 -17.24 16.12 26.78
N TRP A 435 -18.08 16.10 25.75
CA TRP A 435 -19.28 15.24 25.69
C TRP A 435 -18.93 13.75 25.62
N ALA A 436 -17.80 13.42 24.99
CA ALA A 436 -17.30 12.04 24.92
C ALA A 436 -16.51 11.68 26.19
N PRO A 437 -16.88 10.59 26.91
CA PRO A 437 -16.25 10.22 28.19
C PRO A 437 -14.79 9.79 28.03
N GLU A 438 -14.41 9.21 26.89
CA GLU A 438 -13.03 8.78 26.64
C GLU A 438 -12.05 9.94 26.56
N VAL A 439 -12.46 11.04 25.90
CA VAL A 439 -11.68 12.27 25.81
C VAL A 439 -11.54 12.91 27.19
N THR A 440 -12.64 12.95 27.96
CA THR A 440 -12.62 13.43 29.34
C THR A 440 -11.66 12.62 30.21
N SER A 441 -11.69 11.29 30.12
CA SER A 441 -10.75 10.41 30.82
C SER A 441 -9.29 10.69 30.43
N ALA A 442 -9.02 10.83 29.13
CA ALA A 442 -7.68 11.17 28.64
C ALA A 442 -7.20 12.53 29.14
N ALA A 443 -8.05 13.56 29.09
CA ALA A 443 -7.73 14.90 29.59
C ALA A 443 -7.50 14.91 31.11
N THR A 444 -8.32 14.17 31.88
CA THR A 444 -8.10 14.01 33.33
C THR A 444 -6.78 13.30 33.64
N ARG A 445 -6.36 12.33 32.81
CA ARG A 445 -5.07 11.66 32.97
C ARG A 445 -3.90 12.61 32.77
N VAL A 446 -3.97 13.51 31.78
CA VAL A 446 -2.95 14.54 31.53
C VAL A 446 -2.79 15.49 32.72
N LEU A 447 -3.89 15.83 33.40
CA LEU A 447 -3.87 16.74 34.56
C LEU A 447 -3.64 16.02 35.89
N ALA A 448 -3.65 14.69 35.92
CA ALA A 448 -3.47 13.93 37.14
C ALA A 448 -2.03 14.08 37.66
N SER A 449 -1.86 13.96 38.98
CA SER A 449 -0.52 13.87 39.57
C SER A 449 0.12 12.55 39.13
N HIS A 450 1.03 12.61 38.17
CA HIS A 450 1.72 11.42 37.67
C HIS A 450 2.75 10.89 38.68
N ASP A 451 2.65 9.59 38.97
CA ASP A 451 3.70 8.85 39.67
C ASP A 451 4.91 8.70 38.76
N ALA A 452 6.12 8.86 39.31
CA ALA A 452 7.38 8.80 38.54
C ALA A 452 7.68 7.43 37.89
N ARG A 453 6.82 6.42 38.07
CA ARG A 453 6.98 5.05 37.56
C ARG A 453 6.04 4.70 36.40
N GLU A 454 5.16 5.61 35.98
CA GLU A 454 4.25 5.35 34.85
C GLU A 454 5.01 5.34 33.51
N SER A 455 4.88 4.24 32.75
CA SER A 455 5.46 4.13 31.42
C SER A 455 4.58 4.83 30.38
N PRO A 456 5.15 5.56 29.41
CA PRO A 456 4.38 6.15 28.32
C PRO A 456 3.63 5.06 27.54
N LEU A 457 2.37 5.30 27.22
CA LEU A 457 1.59 4.35 26.42
C LEU A 457 1.95 4.52 24.94
N SER A 458 2.23 3.41 24.26
CA SER A 458 2.37 3.41 22.80
C SER A 458 1.03 3.76 22.16
N LEU A 459 1.04 4.69 21.20
CA LEU A 459 -0.09 4.89 20.31
C LEU A 459 -0.30 3.61 19.50
N ALA A 460 -1.46 2.97 19.66
CA ALA A 460 -1.85 1.77 18.94
C ALA A 460 -2.09 2.07 17.43
N PRO A 461 -1.99 1.06 16.55
CA PRO A 461 -2.17 1.23 15.12
C PRO A 461 -3.59 1.70 14.73
N PRO A 462 -3.74 2.23 13.51
CA PRO A 462 -4.91 2.97 13.08
C PRO A 462 -6.10 2.07 12.71
N GLU A 463 -7.19 2.14 13.46
CA GLU A 463 -8.50 1.66 12.97
C GLU A 463 -9.53 2.79 13.06
N ASP A 464 -10.24 3.04 11.96
CA ASP A 464 -11.33 4.00 11.90
C ASP A 464 -12.62 3.29 12.34
N ASN A 465 -13.48 3.97 13.08
CA ASN A 465 -14.80 3.48 13.56
C ASN A 465 -14.79 2.46 14.71
N GLU A 466 -13.64 2.17 15.34
CA GLU A 466 -13.63 1.32 16.55
C GLU A 466 -14.56 1.86 17.64
N GLN A 467 -14.64 3.19 17.82
CA GLN A 467 -15.50 3.76 18.87
C GLN A 467 -16.97 3.44 18.63
N PHE A 468 -17.47 3.63 17.40
CA PHE A 468 -18.86 3.33 17.08
C PHE A 468 -19.14 1.82 17.18
N GLU A 469 -18.24 0.97 16.67
CA GLU A 469 -18.38 -0.47 16.81
C GLU A 469 -18.30 -0.94 18.27
N ALA A 470 -17.44 -0.32 19.07
CA ALA A 470 -17.30 -0.60 20.49
C ALA A 470 -18.59 -0.24 21.23
N GLU A 471 -19.19 0.91 20.93
CA GLU A 471 -20.51 1.30 21.46
C GLU A 471 -21.60 0.30 21.05
N LEU A 472 -21.64 -0.15 19.79
CA LEU A 472 -22.59 -1.19 19.33
C LEU A 472 -22.42 -2.52 20.06
N LYS A 473 -21.20 -2.87 20.45
CA LYS A 473 -20.90 -4.11 21.18
C LYS A 473 -21.27 -4.02 22.67
N LYS A 474 -21.48 -2.82 23.22
CA LYS A 474 -21.88 -2.65 24.62
C LYS A 474 -23.30 -3.16 24.84
N ARG A 475 -23.45 -4.15 25.72
CA ARG A 475 -24.75 -4.65 26.17
C ARG A 475 -25.17 -3.88 27.42
N PHE A 476 -26.20 -3.06 27.30
CA PHE A 476 -26.80 -2.37 28.44
C PHE A 476 -27.71 -3.34 29.20
N LYS A 477 -27.49 -3.48 30.51
CA LYS A 477 -28.38 -4.29 31.39
C LYS A 477 -29.64 -3.52 31.79
N THR A 478 -29.56 -2.20 31.83
CA THR A 478 -30.63 -1.28 32.21
C THR A 478 -30.60 -0.08 31.29
N ILE A 479 -31.74 0.25 30.68
CA ILE A 479 -31.92 1.45 29.85
C ILE A 479 -32.52 2.52 30.77
N GLU A 480 -31.75 3.54 31.07
CA GLU A 480 -32.21 4.69 31.84
C GLU A 480 -32.96 5.65 30.92
N ILE A 481 -34.13 6.13 31.36
CA ILE A 481 -34.97 7.08 30.63
C ILE A 481 -35.03 8.40 31.39
N ASN A 482 -35.19 9.50 30.66
CA ASN A 482 -35.40 10.81 31.28
C ASN A 482 -36.71 10.83 32.08
N PHE A 483 -36.64 11.37 33.30
CA PHE A 483 -37.82 11.55 34.17
C PHE A 483 -38.84 12.50 33.54
N ILE A 484 -38.36 13.60 32.95
CA ILE A 484 -39.20 14.54 32.21
C ILE A 484 -39.54 13.91 30.87
N ARG A 485 -40.82 13.58 30.67
CA ARG A 485 -41.32 13.06 29.41
C ARG A 485 -41.50 14.23 28.43
N PRO A 486 -41.15 14.06 27.14
CA PRO A 486 -41.49 15.05 26.14
C PRO A 486 -43.00 15.01 25.89
N ASP A 487 -43.70 16.08 26.24
CA ASP A 487 -45.16 16.21 26.03
C ASP A 487 -45.52 16.54 24.57
N GLY A 488 -44.52 16.71 23.69
CA GLY A 488 -44.63 16.90 22.25
C GLY A 488 -43.27 16.90 21.56
N MET A 489 -43.19 17.33 20.29
CA MET A 489 -41.89 17.58 19.63
C MET A 489 -41.12 18.76 20.26
N CYS A 490 -41.80 19.54 21.09
CA CYS A 490 -41.22 20.63 21.87
C CYS A 490 -40.61 20.07 23.16
N ILE A 491 -39.28 20.14 23.26
CA ILE A 491 -38.55 19.81 24.49
C ILE A 491 -38.69 21.01 25.45
N PRO A 492 -38.90 20.82 26.78
CA PRO A 492 -39.00 21.92 27.75
C PRO A 492 -37.76 22.84 27.83
N SER A 493 -36.60 22.39 27.34
CA SER A 493 -35.35 23.16 27.21
C SER A 493 -35.02 23.55 25.76
N GLY A 494 -35.95 23.28 24.83
CA GLY A 494 -35.82 23.47 23.39
C GLY A 494 -36.12 24.88 22.88
N ASP A 495 -36.35 25.86 23.75
CA ASP A 495 -36.65 27.25 23.38
C ASP A 495 -35.64 27.83 22.38
N ARG A 496 -34.36 27.45 22.50
CA ARG A 496 -33.29 27.87 21.57
C ARG A 496 -33.34 27.20 20.19
N LEU A 497 -34.01 26.06 20.05
CA LEU A 497 -34.19 25.40 18.76
C LEU A 497 -35.38 26.02 18.03
N MET A 498 -36.44 26.34 18.77
CA MET A 498 -37.65 27.00 18.26
C MET A 498 -37.39 28.43 17.74
N THR A 499 -36.32 29.10 18.17
CA THR A 499 -35.92 30.40 17.59
C THR A 499 -35.43 30.29 16.14
N TYR A 500 -34.99 29.12 15.70
CA TYR A 500 -34.43 28.92 14.35
C TYR A 500 -35.24 27.97 13.48
N TRP A 501 -36.09 27.14 14.09
CA TRP A 501 -36.90 26.12 13.40
C TRP A 501 -38.35 26.30 13.76
N ASP A 502 -39.18 26.54 12.74
CA ASP A 502 -40.62 26.49 12.89
C ASP A 502 -41.09 25.04 12.72
N LEU A 503 -41.33 24.38 13.84
CA LEU A 503 -41.82 23.00 13.88
C LEU A 503 -43.36 22.94 13.99
N THR A 504 -44.05 24.07 13.80
CA THR A 504 -45.51 24.19 13.94
C THR A 504 -46.26 24.16 12.60
N ALA A 505 -45.92 23.20 11.73
CA ALA A 505 -46.67 22.91 10.50
C ALA A 505 -47.34 21.52 10.55
#